data_AF-A0A376CT46-F1
#
_entry.id   AF-A0A376CT46-F1
#
_cell.length_a   1.000
_cell.length_b   1.000
_cell.length_c   1.000
_cell.angle_alpha   90.00
_cell.angle_beta   90.00
_cell.angle_gamma   90.00
#
_symmetry.space_group_name_H-M   'P 1'
#
loop_
_entity.id
_entity.type
_entity.pdbx_description
1 polymer ?
#
loop_
_entity_poly.entity_id
_entity_poly.type
_entity_poly.pdbx_seq_one_letter_code
_entity_poly.pdbx_strand_id
1 'polypeptide(L)'
;MKTSFARDMLDRTQEGTVALLRAVGPAFAGRDHFTLGALAAGETAAWSGLFTWRTLGTATTIAAPVALALRPDCSPETRVGLTAAAVGQAAKRGKPTTFGVTCVSVQYAAFAWQLRGARNDATGWGVRAGAWAAGISLARTRSERLATAVAGIPAAALSALAGDPALRAAESTQGISHGANLLLASEAATVAGTRAAQLPAAGTAVGKLLAAGQSAAQTVGLVLLVDGLARKAQG
;
A
#
# COMPACT_ATOMS: atom_id res chain seq x y z
N MET A 1 12.78 -8.48 29.46
CA MET A 1 12.23 -7.13 29.78
C MET A 1 11.19 -6.78 28.72
N LYS A 2 9.93 -6.50 29.10
CA LYS A 2 8.91 -6.02 28.15
C LYS A 2 9.27 -4.59 27.75
N THR A 3 9.61 -4.36 26.48
CA THR A 3 9.70 -3.00 25.92
C THR A 3 8.33 -2.33 26.06
N SER A 4 8.30 -1.05 26.45
CA SER A 4 7.03 -0.32 26.49
C SER A 4 6.46 -0.21 25.07
N PHE A 5 5.14 -0.23 24.94
CA PHE A 5 4.46 -0.09 23.64
C PHE A 5 4.97 1.12 22.85
N ALA A 6 5.22 2.24 23.54
CA ALA A 6 5.77 3.45 22.94
C ALA A 6 7.18 3.23 22.34
N ARG A 7 8.05 2.45 23.01
CA ARG A 7 9.39 2.13 22.50
C ARG A 7 9.33 1.24 21.27
N ASP A 8 8.50 0.18 21.31
CA ASP A 8 8.27 -0.69 20.15
C ASP A 8 7.71 0.09 18.95
N MET A 9 6.83 1.07 19.17
CA MET A 9 6.33 1.95 18.09
C MET A 9 7.43 2.85 17.50
N LEU A 10 8.29 3.43 18.34
CA LEU A 10 9.40 4.28 17.89
C LEU A 10 10.43 3.47 17.10
N ASP A 11 10.84 2.31 17.62
CA ASP A 11 11.79 1.42 16.96
C ASP A 11 11.28 1.03 15.56
N ARG A 12 10.00 0.66 15.44
CA ARG A 12 9.36 0.34 14.15
C ARG A 12 9.28 1.53 13.19
N THR A 13 9.12 2.75 13.72
CA THR A 13 9.09 3.96 12.89
C THR A 13 10.48 4.30 12.36
N GLN A 14 11.50 4.13 13.20
CA GLN A 14 12.89 4.30 12.82
C GLN A 14 13.31 3.27 11.76
N GLU A 15 12.96 1.99 11.94
CA GLU A 15 13.18 0.93 10.94
C GLU A 15 12.53 1.27 9.59
N GLY A 16 11.29 1.75 9.60
CA GLY A 16 10.59 2.18 8.38
C GLY A 16 11.29 3.36 7.69
N THR A 17 11.77 4.33 8.48
CA THR A 17 12.49 5.50 7.98
C THR A 17 13.84 5.12 7.37
N VAL A 18 14.60 4.25 8.03
CA VAL A 18 15.88 3.73 7.51
C VAL A 18 15.65 2.94 6.23
N ALA A 19 14.63 2.08 6.19
CA ALA A 19 14.27 1.34 4.98
C ALA A 19 13.89 2.29 3.83
N LEU A 20 13.16 3.38 4.13
CA LEU A 20 12.79 4.37 3.13
C LEU A 20 14.00 5.12 2.59
N LEU A 21 14.85 5.66 3.47
CA LEU A 21 16.08 6.35 3.05
C LEU A 21 16.97 5.44 2.22
N ARG A 22 17.04 4.15 2.55
CA ARG A 22 17.78 3.16 1.77
C ARG A 22 17.14 2.90 0.40
N ALA A 23 15.81 2.76 0.35
CA ALA A 23 15.07 2.54 -0.90
C ALA A 23 15.21 3.72 -1.87
N VAL A 24 15.26 4.95 -1.35
CA VAL A 24 15.34 6.17 -2.18
C VAL A 24 16.77 6.64 -2.42
N GLY A 25 17.75 6.22 -1.61
CA GLY A 25 19.17 6.58 -1.77
C GLY A 25 19.72 6.32 -3.19
N PRO A 26 19.49 5.15 -3.82
CA PRO A 26 19.87 4.88 -5.20
C PRO A 26 19.19 5.81 -6.22
N ALA A 27 17.96 6.24 -5.95
CA ALA A 27 17.22 7.16 -6.80
C ALA A 27 17.86 8.55 -6.84
N PHE A 28 18.25 9.08 -5.68
CA PHE A 28 18.97 10.37 -5.60
C PHE A 28 20.41 10.30 -6.11
N ALA A 29 21.02 9.12 -6.13
CA ALA A 29 22.33 8.88 -6.74
C ALA A 29 22.28 8.65 -8.26
N GLY A 30 21.11 8.80 -8.90
CA GLY A 30 20.94 8.60 -10.35
C GLY A 30 21.01 7.14 -10.81
N ARG A 31 20.86 6.18 -9.89
CA ARG A 31 20.94 4.73 -10.17
C ARG A 31 19.57 4.05 -10.25
N ASP A 32 18.51 4.70 -9.79
CA ASP A 32 17.14 4.18 -9.84
C ASP A 32 16.11 5.28 -10.21
N HIS A 33 16.08 5.61 -11.49
CA HIS A 33 15.15 6.61 -12.04
C HIS A 33 13.69 6.15 -11.98
N PHE A 34 13.43 4.85 -11.90
CA PHE A 34 12.07 4.30 -11.83
C PHE A 34 11.45 4.54 -10.45
N THR A 35 12.21 4.31 -9.37
CA THR A 35 11.77 4.68 -8.02
C THR A 35 11.61 6.18 -7.88
N LEU A 36 12.50 6.99 -8.45
CA LEU A 36 12.34 8.46 -8.47
C LEU A 36 11.05 8.88 -9.19
N GLY A 37 10.80 8.32 -10.38
CA GLY A 37 9.60 8.59 -11.16
C GLY A 37 8.33 8.16 -10.43
N ALA A 38 8.36 7.02 -9.73
CA ALA A 38 7.24 6.56 -8.91
C ALA A 38 6.94 7.51 -7.75
N LEU A 39 7.97 8.02 -7.07
CA LEU A 39 7.81 8.99 -5.99
C LEU A 39 7.29 10.33 -6.50
N ALA A 40 7.84 10.85 -7.60
CA ALA A 40 7.36 12.08 -8.23
C ALA A 40 5.90 11.96 -8.67
N ALA A 41 5.52 10.81 -9.24
CA ALA A 41 4.13 10.52 -9.58
C ALA A 41 3.24 10.44 -8.33
N GLY A 42 3.67 9.74 -7.28
CA GLY A 42 2.91 9.64 -6.03
C GLY A 42 2.73 10.98 -5.31
N GLU A 43 3.76 11.81 -5.27
CA GLU A 43 3.69 13.17 -4.74
C GLU A 43 2.70 14.02 -5.56
N THR A 44 2.80 13.97 -6.89
CA THR A 44 1.87 14.68 -7.77
C THR A 44 0.44 14.18 -7.59
N ALA A 45 0.24 12.88 -7.36
CA ALA A 45 -1.07 12.31 -7.03
C ALA A 45 -1.62 12.82 -5.70
N ALA A 46 -0.76 12.92 -4.67
CA ALA A 46 -1.15 13.46 -3.37
C ALA A 46 -1.58 14.93 -3.46
N TRP A 47 -0.79 15.76 -4.15
CA TRP A 47 -1.16 17.15 -4.44
C TRP A 47 -2.44 17.25 -5.26
N SER A 48 -2.60 16.39 -6.28
CA SER A 48 -3.82 16.34 -7.07
C SER A 48 -5.05 15.98 -6.24
N GLY A 49 -4.90 15.17 -5.19
CA GLY A 49 -5.95 14.88 -4.20
C GLY A 49 -6.35 16.11 -3.38
N LEU A 50 -5.36 16.89 -2.91
CA LEU A 50 -5.60 18.12 -2.15
C LEU A 50 -6.26 19.23 -2.99
N PHE A 51 -5.77 19.42 -4.21
CA PHE A 51 -6.25 20.46 -5.13
C PHE A 51 -7.38 19.99 -6.06
N THR A 52 -7.84 18.74 -5.92
CA THR A 52 -8.92 18.15 -6.71
C THR A 52 -8.67 18.09 -8.22
N TRP A 53 -7.41 18.00 -8.64
CA TRP A 53 -6.99 17.83 -10.03
C TRP A 53 -7.22 16.39 -10.51
N ARG A 54 -8.48 16.05 -10.78
CA ARG A 54 -8.91 14.66 -11.01
C ARG A 54 -8.15 13.96 -12.13
N THR A 55 -7.95 14.61 -13.28
CA THR A 55 -7.29 13.98 -14.44
C THR A 55 -5.81 13.71 -14.16
N LEU A 56 -5.09 14.71 -13.64
CA LEU A 56 -3.67 14.58 -13.30
C LEU A 56 -3.47 13.51 -12.22
N GLY A 57 -4.28 13.55 -11.16
CA GLY A 57 -4.25 12.54 -10.10
C GLY A 57 -4.47 11.12 -10.62
N THR A 58 -5.26 10.92 -11.68
CA THR A 58 -5.40 9.58 -12.31
C THR A 58 -4.09 9.10 -12.85
N ALA A 59 -3.51 9.96 -13.70
CA ALA A 59 -2.40 9.58 -14.52
C ALA A 59 -1.23 9.27 -13.61
N THR A 60 -1.08 10.04 -12.54
CA THR A 60 0.02 9.91 -11.59
C THR A 60 -0.17 8.76 -10.61
N THR A 61 -1.40 8.48 -10.13
CA THR A 61 -1.66 7.27 -9.32
C THR A 61 -1.45 5.97 -10.12
N ILE A 62 -1.71 5.99 -11.44
CA ILE A 62 -1.43 4.87 -12.35
C ILE A 62 0.07 4.80 -12.69
N ALA A 63 0.72 5.95 -12.91
CA ALA A 63 2.12 6.00 -13.31
C ALA A 63 3.07 5.47 -12.23
N ALA A 64 2.76 5.66 -10.94
CA ALA A 64 3.61 5.19 -9.85
C ALA A 64 3.86 3.66 -9.88
N PRO A 65 2.83 2.79 -9.86
CA PRO A 65 3.03 1.35 -9.98
C PRO A 65 3.62 0.93 -11.34
N VAL A 66 3.30 1.63 -12.44
CA VAL A 66 3.90 1.36 -13.76
C VAL A 66 5.41 1.62 -13.74
N ALA A 67 5.85 2.75 -13.19
CA ALA A 67 7.28 3.07 -13.07
C ALA A 67 8.01 1.98 -12.27
N LEU A 68 7.45 1.55 -11.14
CA LEU A 68 8.04 0.46 -10.35
C LEU A 68 8.06 -0.87 -11.10
N ALA A 69 7.07 -1.17 -11.95
CA ALA A 69 7.03 -2.41 -12.72
C ALA A 69 8.16 -2.48 -13.77
N LEU A 70 8.63 -1.33 -14.24
CA LEU A 70 9.73 -1.20 -15.20
C LEU A 70 11.11 -1.35 -14.56
N ARG A 71 11.20 -1.42 -13.23
CA ARG A 71 12.47 -1.68 -12.55
C ARG A 71 13.08 -3.02 -13.01
N PRO A 72 14.40 -3.06 -13.24
CA PRO A 72 15.08 -4.26 -13.75
C PRO A 72 15.13 -5.40 -12.73
N ASP A 73 15.14 -5.08 -11.44
CA ASP A 73 15.22 -6.02 -10.31
C ASP A 73 13.85 -6.56 -9.86
N CYS A 74 12.76 -6.14 -10.50
CA CYS A 74 11.41 -6.64 -10.21
C CYS A 74 11.20 -8.06 -10.74
N SER A 75 10.84 -8.98 -9.83
CA SER A 75 10.38 -10.33 -10.18
C SER A 75 9.10 -10.31 -11.04
N PRO A 76 8.84 -11.36 -11.84
CA PRO A 76 7.61 -11.46 -12.63
C PRO A 76 6.33 -11.31 -11.79
N GLU A 77 6.29 -11.91 -10.60
CA GLU A 77 5.15 -11.81 -9.67
C GLU A 77 4.96 -10.37 -9.18
N THR A 78 6.05 -9.66 -8.88
CA THR A 78 6.01 -8.25 -8.50
C THR A 78 5.45 -7.39 -9.63
N ARG A 79 5.86 -7.64 -10.88
CA ARG A 79 5.34 -6.92 -12.06
C ARG A 79 3.85 -7.17 -12.29
N VAL A 80 3.39 -8.41 -12.11
CA VAL A 80 1.95 -8.73 -12.16
C VAL A 80 1.20 -7.94 -11.08
N GLY A 81 1.71 -7.95 -9.85
CA GLY A 81 1.11 -7.20 -8.74
C GLY A 81 1.03 -5.70 -9.01
N LEU A 82 2.09 -5.10 -9.56
CA LEU A 82 2.15 -3.69 -9.91
C LEU A 82 1.26 -3.33 -11.11
N THR A 83 1.17 -4.19 -12.12
CA THR A 83 0.28 -3.99 -13.27
C THR A 83 -1.19 -4.04 -12.80
N ALA A 84 -1.52 -5.01 -11.97
CA ALA A 84 -2.84 -5.11 -11.34
C ALA A 84 -3.12 -3.89 -10.43
N ALA A 85 -2.10 -3.36 -9.74
CA ALA A 85 -2.23 -2.12 -8.98
C ALA A 85 -2.57 -0.93 -9.87
N ALA A 86 -1.85 -0.74 -10.98
CA ALA A 86 -2.09 0.36 -11.92
C ALA A 86 -3.54 0.34 -12.44
N VAL A 87 -4.02 -0.82 -12.88
CA VAL A 87 -5.39 -1.01 -13.37
C VAL A 87 -6.41 -0.88 -12.24
N GLY A 88 -6.13 -1.44 -11.06
CA GLY A 88 -6.98 -1.33 -9.87
C GLY A 88 -7.19 0.11 -9.44
N GLN A 89 -6.14 0.93 -9.42
CA GLN A 89 -6.23 2.36 -9.11
C GLN A 89 -7.05 3.14 -10.15
N ALA A 90 -6.92 2.79 -11.43
CA ALA A 90 -7.79 3.33 -12.48
C ALA A 90 -9.27 2.98 -12.24
N ALA A 91 -9.54 1.73 -11.85
CA ALA A 91 -10.88 1.19 -11.63
C ALA A 91 -11.53 1.64 -10.31
N LYS A 92 -10.77 2.15 -9.33
CA LYS A 92 -11.31 2.78 -8.10
C LYS A 92 -12.11 4.06 -8.38
N ARG A 93 -12.14 4.53 -9.64
CA ARG A 93 -12.91 5.70 -10.06
C ARG A 93 -14.36 5.36 -10.31
N GLY A 94 -15.19 5.68 -9.32
CA GLY A 94 -16.64 5.51 -9.41
C GLY A 94 -17.13 4.35 -8.56
N LYS A 95 -18.21 3.69 -9.02
CA LYS A 95 -18.78 2.56 -8.28
C LYS A 95 -17.85 1.35 -8.36
N PRO A 96 -17.73 0.54 -7.30
CA PRO A 96 -16.96 -0.69 -7.35
C PRO A 96 -17.41 -1.60 -8.50
N THR A 97 -16.47 -2.05 -9.32
CA THR A 97 -16.70 -2.99 -10.42
C THR A 97 -16.02 -4.32 -10.11
N THR A 98 -16.56 -5.44 -10.63
CA THR A 98 -15.93 -6.76 -10.48
C THR A 98 -14.48 -6.74 -10.95
N PHE A 99 -14.23 -6.14 -12.12
CA PHE A 99 -12.88 -5.99 -12.68
C PHE A 99 -11.94 -5.24 -11.75
N GLY A 100 -12.37 -4.08 -11.21
CA GLY A 100 -11.55 -3.30 -10.28
C GLY A 100 -11.24 -4.08 -8.99
N VAL A 101 -12.24 -4.77 -8.43
CA VAL A 101 -12.06 -5.64 -7.25
C VAL A 101 -11.07 -6.76 -7.55
N THR A 102 -11.20 -7.43 -8.70
CA THR A 102 -10.25 -8.47 -9.13
C THR A 102 -8.83 -7.92 -9.27
N CYS A 103 -8.64 -6.76 -9.89
CA CYS A 103 -7.31 -6.15 -10.01
C CYS A 103 -6.69 -5.83 -8.65
N VAL A 104 -7.44 -5.25 -7.71
CA VAL A 104 -6.95 -4.99 -6.35
C VAL A 104 -6.64 -6.31 -5.62
N SER A 105 -7.49 -7.34 -5.76
CA SER A 105 -7.21 -8.65 -5.18
C SER A 105 -5.94 -9.29 -5.75
N VAL A 106 -5.75 -9.24 -7.07
CA VAL A 106 -4.56 -9.77 -7.76
C VAL A 106 -3.30 -9.01 -7.33
N GLN A 107 -3.36 -7.69 -7.20
CA GLN A 107 -2.25 -6.88 -6.68
C GLN A 107 -1.76 -7.45 -5.35
N TYR A 108 -2.65 -7.58 -4.37
CA TYR A 108 -2.28 -8.02 -3.03
C TYR A 108 -1.93 -9.51 -2.98
N ALA A 109 -2.62 -10.35 -3.73
CA ALA A 109 -2.34 -11.78 -3.80
C ALA A 109 -0.94 -12.05 -4.41
N ALA A 110 -0.54 -11.31 -5.44
CA ALA A 110 0.79 -11.44 -6.05
C ALA A 110 1.91 -11.10 -5.06
N PHE A 111 1.74 -10.06 -4.25
CA PHE A 111 2.70 -9.74 -3.19
C PHE A 111 2.67 -10.75 -2.05
N ALA A 112 1.49 -11.17 -1.59
CA ALA A 112 1.35 -12.16 -0.54
C ALA A 112 1.96 -13.51 -0.93
N TRP A 113 1.84 -13.90 -2.21
CA TRP A 113 2.43 -15.10 -2.76
C TRP A 113 3.95 -15.13 -2.64
N GLN A 114 4.62 -13.99 -2.76
CA GLN A 114 6.07 -13.88 -2.57
C GLN A 114 6.50 -14.02 -1.10
N LEU A 115 5.54 -13.93 -0.17
CA LEU A 115 5.71 -14.13 1.26
C LEU A 115 5.09 -15.46 1.75
N ARG A 116 4.75 -16.40 0.86
CA ARG A 116 4.07 -17.67 1.23
C ARG A 116 4.82 -18.57 2.21
N GLY A 117 6.11 -18.34 2.42
CA GLY A 117 6.92 -19.03 3.43
C GLY A 117 6.98 -18.32 4.80
N ALA A 118 6.44 -17.11 4.89
CA ALA A 118 6.48 -16.29 6.09
C ALA A 118 5.46 -16.79 7.13
N ARG A 119 5.86 -16.77 8.41
CA ARG A 119 5.03 -17.20 9.54
C ARG A 119 4.74 -16.01 10.43
N ASN A 120 3.47 -15.67 10.54
CA ASN A 120 3.01 -14.59 11.42
C ASN A 120 2.22 -15.17 12.59
N ASP A 121 2.30 -14.49 13.74
CA ASP A 121 1.69 -14.92 14.98
C ASP A 121 0.16 -14.74 14.94
N ALA A 122 -0.57 -15.53 15.73
CA ALA A 122 -2.04 -15.48 15.80
C ALA A 122 -2.58 -14.07 16.11
N THR A 123 -1.89 -13.32 16.98
CA THR A 123 -2.23 -11.93 17.29
C THR A 123 -2.08 -11.01 16.08
N GLY A 124 -1.04 -11.22 15.26
CA GLY A 124 -0.80 -10.45 14.06
C GLY A 124 -1.88 -10.67 12.99
N TRP A 125 -2.40 -11.89 12.88
CA TRP A 125 -3.57 -12.20 12.06
C TRP A 125 -4.86 -11.60 12.63
N GLY A 126 -5.06 -11.72 13.94
CA GLY A 126 -6.25 -11.19 14.63
C GLY A 126 -6.43 -9.67 14.47
N VAL A 127 -5.35 -8.89 14.62
CA VAL A 127 -5.38 -7.42 14.43
C VAL A 127 -5.81 -7.06 13.00
N ARG A 128 -5.34 -7.80 12.00
CA ARG A 128 -5.61 -7.51 10.59
C ARG A 128 -6.98 -7.99 10.14
N ALA A 129 -7.45 -9.11 10.68
CA ALA A 129 -8.83 -9.55 10.56
C ALA A 129 -9.79 -8.52 11.18
N GLY A 130 -9.46 -7.97 12.35
CA GLY A 130 -10.22 -6.90 13.00
C GLY A 130 -10.25 -5.61 12.17
N ALA A 131 -9.10 -5.16 11.65
CA ALA A 131 -9.02 -4.00 10.76
C ALA A 131 -9.84 -4.20 9.47
N TRP A 132 -9.81 -5.40 8.90
CA TRP A 132 -10.60 -5.76 7.73
C TRP A 132 -12.11 -5.76 8.03
N ALA A 133 -12.54 -6.35 9.15
CA ALA A 133 -13.94 -6.35 9.60
C ALA A 133 -14.47 -4.92 9.84
N ALA A 134 -13.63 -4.04 10.42
CA ALA A 134 -13.95 -2.62 10.56
C ALA A 134 -14.11 -1.92 9.20
N GLY A 135 -13.28 -2.25 8.21
CA GLY A 135 -13.44 -1.76 6.84
C GLY A 135 -14.77 -2.15 6.21
N ILE A 136 -15.23 -3.39 6.43
CA ILE A 136 -16.54 -3.85 5.94
C ILE A 136 -17.69 -3.09 6.61
N SER A 137 -17.62 -2.85 7.92
CA SER A 137 -18.68 -2.12 8.63
C SER A 137 -18.76 -0.64 8.24
N LEU A 138 -17.64 -0.05 7.82
CA LEU A 138 -17.56 1.32 7.33
C LEU A 138 -18.08 1.49 5.89
N ALA A 139 -18.16 0.42 5.10
CA ALA A 139 -18.62 0.47 3.71
C ALA A 139 -20.14 0.76 3.60
N ARG A 140 -20.49 1.68 2.71
CA ARG A 140 -21.81 2.32 2.67
C ARG A 140 -22.84 1.47 1.94
N THR A 141 -22.49 0.99 0.76
CA THR A 141 -23.40 0.23 -0.10
C THR A 141 -23.10 -1.25 -0.03
N ARG A 142 -24.07 -2.08 -0.41
CA ARG A 142 -23.86 -3.53 -0.55
C ARG A 142 -22.69 -3.83 -1.50
N SER A 143 -22.55 -3.09 -2.60
CA SER A 143 -21.46 -3.26 -3.55
C SER A 143 -20.10 -2.84 -2.97
N GLU A 144 -20.04 -1.75 -2.20
CA GLU A 144 -18.81 -1.37 -1.48
C GLU A 144 -18.43 -2.39 -0.40
N ARG A 145 -19.41 -2.90 0.37
CA ARG A 145 -19.17 -3.95 1.37
C ARG A 145 -18.61 -5.22 0.75
N LEU A 146 -19.18 -5.65 -0.38
CA LEU A 146 -18.70 -6.82 -1.12
C LEU A 146 -17.30 -6.57 -1.69
N ALA A 147 -17.04 -5.40 -2.26
CA ALA A 147 -15.73 -5.02 -2.76
C ALA A 147 -14.66 -5.04 -1.66
N THR A 148 -14.94 -4.40 -0.51
CA THR A 148 -14.05 -4.38 0.65
C THR A 148 -13.87 -5.77 1.26
N ALA A 149 -14.92 -6.59 1.30
CA ALA A 149 -14.82 -7.97 1.76
C ALA A 149 -13.88 -8.78 0.85
N VAL A 150 -14.04 -8.71 -0.47
CA VAL A 150 -13.25 -9.52 -1.40
C VAL A 150 -11.81 -9.02 -1.53
N ALA A 151 -11.61 -7.72 -1.76
CA ALA A 151 -10.28 -7.14 -1.98
C ALA A 151 -9.48 -6.97 -0.67
N GLY A 152 -10.15 -6.86 0.47
CA GLY A 152 -9.51 -6.69 1.77
C GLY A 152 -8.84 -7.96 2.32
N ILE A 153 -9.32 -9.15 1.94
CA ILE A 153 -8.71 -10.43 2.35
C ILE A 153 -7.23 -10.52 1.94
N PRO A 154 -6.87 -10.38 0.65
CA PRO A 154 -5.47 -10.48 0.25
C PRO A 154 -4.62 -9.32 0.78
N ALA A 155 -5.20 -8.12 0.99
CA ALA A 155 -4.48 -6.99 1.61
C ALA A 155 -4.14 -7.29 3.08
N ALA A 156 -5.10 -7.82 3.84
CA ALA A 156 -4.89 -8.25 5.22
C ALA A 156 -3.90 -9.41 5.32
N ALA A 157 -3.98 -10.38 4.39
CA ALA A 157 -3.04 -11.49 4.31
C ALA A 157 -1.61 -11.01 3.99
N LEU A 158 -1.43 -10.11 3.02
CA LEU A 158 -0.13 -9.50 2.73
C LEU A 158 0.44 -8.81 3.96
N SER A 159 -0.35 -7.93 4.59
CA SER A 159 0.07 -7.24 5.81
C SER A 159 0.43 -8.22 6.92
N ALA A 160 -0.32 -9.32 7.07
CA ALA A 160 -0.08 -10.33 8.08
C ALA A 160 1.23 -11.07 7.84
N LEU A 161 1.42 -11.62 6.64
CA LEU A 161 2.64 -12.33 6.25
C LEU A 161 3.88 -11.44 6.37
N ALA A 162 3.75 -10.17 5.98
CA ALA A 162 4.81 -9.17 6.12
C ALA A 162 5.13 -8.83 7.59
N GLY A 163 4.31 -9.25 8.55
CA GLY A 163 4.53 -9.12 9.98
C GLY A 163 5.49 -10.15 10.60
N ASP A 164 5.88 -11.18 9.84
CA ASP A 164 6.78 -12.24 10.31
C ASP A 164 8.06 -11.67 10.97
N PRO A 165 8.37 -12.06 12.23
CA PRO A 165 9.58 -11.65 12.92
C PRO A 165 10.87 -11.94 12.13
N ALA A 166 10.95 -13.04 11.39
CA ALA A 166 12.13 -13.40 10.60
C ALA A 166 12.36 -12.42 9.44
N LEU A 167 11.27 -11.97 8.79
CA LEU A 167 11.34 -10.93 7.76
C LEU A 167 11.69 -9.55 8.34
N ARG A 168 11.41 -9.31 9.62
CA ARG A 168 11.76 -8.06 10.29
C ARG A 168 13.21 -8.03 10.77
N ALA A 169 13.74 -9.19 11.18
CA ALA A 169 15.09 -9.32 11.70
C ALA A 169 16.18 -9.23 10.63
N ALA A 170 15.88 -9.59 9.38
CA ALA A 170 16.86 -9.58 8.29
C ALA A 170 16.91 -8.22 7.57
N GLU A 171 18.12 -7.67 7.39
CA GLU A 171 18.34 -6.44 6.62
C GLU A 171 17.88 -6.56 5.16
N SER A 172 18.00 -7.76 4.57
CA SER A 172 17.57 -8.04 3.19
C SER A 172 16.06 -7.86 3.00
N THR A 173 15.25 -7.97 4.05
CA THR A 173 13.78 -7.89 4.00
C THR A 173 13.22 -6.67 4.74
N GLN A 174 14.07 -5.77 5.25
CA GLN A 174 13.66 -4.50 5.83
C GLN A 174 12.81 -3.69 4.83
N GLY A 175 11.73 -3.08 5.33
CA GLY A 175 10.77 -2.32 4.53
C GLY A 175 9.52 -3.09 4.11
N ILE A 176 9.57 -4.43 3.97
CA ILE A 176 8.41 -5.25 3.53
C ILE A 176 7.21 -5.07 4.47
N SER A 177 7.42 -5.17 5.78
CA SER A 177 6.36 -5.01 6.79
C SER A 177 5.72 -3.63 6.75
N HIS A 178 6.56 -2.59 6.69
CA HIS A 178 6.10 -1.21 6.68
C HIS A 178 5.36 -0.90 5.38
N GLY A 179 5.90 -1.34 4.24
CA GLY A 179 5.28 -1.21 2.94
C GLY A 179 3.89 -1.85 2.89
N ALA A 180 3.78 -3.11 3.34
CA ALA A 180 2.51 -3.83 3.40
C ALA A 180 1.47 -3.15 4.32
N ASN A 181 1.90 -2.60 5.46
CA ASN A 181 1.02 -1.87 6.37
C ASN A 181 0.56 -0.51 5.78
N LEU A 182 1.42 0.20 5.05
CA LEU A 182 1.05 1.42 4.33
C LEU A 182 0.05 1.15 3.21
N LEU A 183 0.18 0.02 2.50
CA LEU A 183 -0.82 -0.37 1.51
C LEU A 183 -2.16 -0.71 2.15
N LEU A 184 -2.16 -1.41 3.30
CA LEU A 184 -3.40 -1.64 4.06
C LEU A 184 -4.01 -0.30 4.54
N ALA A 185 -3.18 0.65 4.97
CA ALA A 185 -3.62 2.00 5.34
C ALA A 185 -4.18 2.79 4.15
N SER A 186 -3.63 2.62 2.94
CA SER A 186 -4.16 3.18 1.69
C SER A 186 -5.57 2.65 1.40
N GLU A 187 -5.83 1.36 1.57
CA GLU A 187 -7.18 0.80 1.44
C GLU A 187 -8.13 1.32 2.52
N ALA A 188 -7.66 1.43 3.76
CA ALA A 188 -8.45 2.03 4.85
C ALA A 188 -8.82 3.49 4.55
N ALA A 189 -7.87 4.29 4.03
CA ALA A 189 -8.11 5.66 3.61
C ALA A 189 -9.10 5.75 2.44
N THR A 190 -9.06 4.78 1.51
CA THR A 190 -10.05 4.65 0.42
C THR A 190 -11.47 4.48 0.99
N VAL A 191 -11.65 3.54 1.91
CA VAL A 191 -12.96 3.28 2.56
C VAL A 191 -13.40 4.45 3.44
N ALA A 192 -12.48 5.08 4.18
CA ALA A 192 -12.79 6.26 4.98
C ALA A 192 -13.19 7.46 4.10
N GLY A 193 -12.56 7.61 2.92
CA GLY A 193 -12.85 8.69 1.97
C GLY A 193 -14.27 8.64 1.42
N THR A 194 -14.80 7.44 1.14
CA THR A 194 -16.20 7.28 0.68
C THR A 194 -17.21 7.68 1.76
N ARG A 195 -16.84 7.55 3.04
CA ARG A 195 -17.64 8.02 4.18
C ARG A 195 -17.51 9.53 4.38
N ALA A 196 -16.29 10.08 4.35
CA ALA A 196 -16.03 11.50 4.55
C ALA A 196 -16.71 12.39 3.49
N ALA A 197 -16.83 11.90 2.25
CA ALA A 197 -17.54 12.58 1.16
C ALA A 197 -19.04 12.84 1.44
N GLN A 198 -19.60 12.31 2.53
CA GLN A 198 -20.99 12.51 2.94
C GLN A 198 -21.16 13.59 4.01
N LEU A 199 -20.07 14.01 4.64
CA LEU A 199 -20.12 15.06 5.66
C LEU A 199 -20.21 16.43 4.96
N PRO A 200 -20.72 17.48 5.65
CA PRO A 200 -20.81 18.87 5.14
C PRO A 200 -19.44 19.46 4.71
N ALA A 201 -19.30 20.78 4.59
CA ALA A 201 -18.04 21.41 4.13
C ALA A 201 -16.74 20.85 4.79
N ALA A 202 -16.77 20.47 6.07
CA ALA A 202 -15.67 19.79 6.76
C ALA A 202 -15.32 18.41 6.17
N GLY A 203 -16.32 17.65 5.71
CA GLY A 203 -16.18 16.39 4.98
C GLY A 203 -15.41 16.51 3.68
N THR A 204 -15.51 17.67 3.02
CA THR A 204 -14.75 17.95 1.79
C THR A 204 -13.26 18.12 2.10
N ALA A 205 -12.91 18.77 3.20
CA ALA A 205 -11.52 18.90 3.64
C ALA A 205 -10.93 17.54 4.08
N VAL A 206 -11.67 16.77 4.88
CA VAL A 206 -11.27 15.43 5.32
C VAL A 206 -11.14 14.48 4.11
N GLY A 207 -12.06 14.54 3.15
CA GLY A 207 -12.01 13.74 1.93
C GLY A 207 -10.76 14.04 1.07
N LYS A 208 -10.36 15.31 0.95
CA LYS A 208 -9.12 15.72 0.27
C LYS A 208 -7.88 15.17 0.98
N LEU A 209 -7.83 15.27 2.30
CA LEU A 209 -6.72 14.72 3.11
C LEU A 209 -6.63 13.20 2.99
N LEU A 210 -7.76 12.50 3.02
CA LEU A 210 -7.81 11.05 2.85
C LEU A 210 -7.38 10.63 1.44
N ALA A 211 -7.75 11.37 0.39
CA ALA A 211 -7.29 11.10 -0.97
C ALA A 211 -5.77 11.30 -1.13
N ALA A 212 -5.23 12.37 -0.53
CA ALA A 212 -3.80 12.65 -0.53
C ALA A 212 -3.02 11.58 0.27
N GLY A 213 -3.51 11.27 1.47
CA GLY A 213 -2.94 10.24 2.34
C GLY A 213 -3.00 8.84 1.71
N GLN A 214 -4.08 8.51 1.00
CA GLN A 214 -4.21 7.27 0.24
C GLN A 214 -3.13 7.19 -0.85
N SER A 215 -2.94 8.24 -1.64
CA SER A 215 -1.92 8.28 -2.70
C SER A 215 -0.50 8.19 -2.15
N ALA A 216 -0.21 8.91 -1.06
CA ALA A 216 1.08 8.87 -0.40
C ALA A 216 1.38 7.49 0.20
N ALA A 217 0.45 6.93 0.97
CA ALA A 217 0.59 5.61 1.58
C ALA A 217 0.70 4.51 0.52
N GLN A 218 -0.07 4.60 -0.57
CA GLN A 218 0.04 3.68 -1.70
C GLN A 218 1.44 3.72 -2.31
N THR A 219 1.95 4.92 -2.62
CA THR A 219 3.23 5.07 -3.32
C THR A 219 4.39 4.63 -2.45
N VAL A 220 4.50 5.17 -1.23
CA VAL A 220 5.57 4.81 -0.29
C VAL A 220 5.48 3.33 0.07
N GLY A 221 4.25 2.81 0.23
CA GLY A 221 3.99 1.40 0.48
C GLY A 221 4.53 0.50 -0.63
N LEU A 222 4.26 0.83 -1.90
CA LEU A 222 4.77 0.10 -3.05
C LEU A 222 6.30 0.21 -3.16
N VAL A 223 6.89 1.40 -2.98
CA VAL A 223 8.34 1.60 -3.05
C VAL A 223 9.06 0.70 -2.04
N LEU A 224 8.66 0.74 -0.78
CA LEU A 224 9.26 -0.07 0.28
C LEU A 224 9.07 -1.58 0.05
N LEU A 225 7.88 -1.98 -0.39
CA LEU A 225 7.56 -3.38 -0.61
C LEU A 225 8.35 -3.94 -1.79
N VAL A 226 8.39 -3.23 -2.92
CA VAL A 226 9.11 -3.66 -4.14
C VAL A 226 10.60 -3.74 -3.86
N ASP A 227 11.16 -2.72 -3.22
CA ASP A 227 12.57 -2.67 -2.83
C ASP A 227 12.96 -3.81 -1.87
N GLY A 228 12.13 -4.09 -0.86
CA GLY A 228 12.34 -5.22 0.05
C GLY A 228 12.20 -6.59 -0.63
N LEU A 229 11.25 -6.75 -1.55
CA LEU A 229 11.07 -7.99 -2.31
C LEU A 229 12.22 -8.25 -3.29
N ALA A 230 12.73 -7.22 -3.95
CA ALA A 230 13.87 -7.33 -4.85
C ALA A 230 15.12 -7.82 -4.11
N ARG A 231 15.40 -7.27 -2.93
CA ARG A 231 16.51 -7.73 -2.07
C ARG A 231 16.30 -9.15 -1.56
N LYS A 232 15.08 -9.50 -1.14
CA LYS A 232 14.75 -10.87 -0.70
C LYS A 232 15.04 -11.91 -1.78
N ALA A 233 14.95 -11.54 -3.05
CA ALA A 233 15.25 -12.45 -4.16
C ALA A 233 16.75 -12.59 -4.45
N GLN A 234 17.59 -11.69 -3.91
CA GLN A 234 19.05 -11.64 -4.15
C GLN A 234 19.87 -12.29 -3.02
N GLY A 235 19.29 -12.46 -1.83
CA GLY A 235 19.92 -13.10 -0.67
C GLY A 235 19.37 -14.49 -0.39
#